data_AF-M0ELD4-F1
#
_entry.id   AF-M0ELD4-F1
#
_cell.length_a   1.000
_cell.length_b   1.000
_cell.length_c   1.000
_cell.angle_alpha   90.00
_cell.angle_beta   90.00
_cell.angle_gamma   90.00
#
_symmetry.space_group_name_H-M   'P 1'
#
loop_
_entity.id
_entity.type
_entity.pdbx_description
1 polymer ?
#
loop_
_entity_poly.entity_id
_entity_poly.type
_entity_poly.pdbx_seq_one_letter_code
_entity_poly.pdbx_strand_id
1 'polypeptide(L)'
;MRTDNKSGGDGGLYERRIGTPTTNDEVNGYWLFGFGVLLGLAGVAVFFLTDSATTTRGIGYALAALAPPFIMLGAVIRFPLRRTGTYLGYLGTAVSVLGVVWFVNIFLGGWFTTSGDPTVITLYGVGLLLIGLAGTVVPLLSDPVYEDYERMRDETAAATAATEETTEELATTREELAAMESELDTAREELSETEAELETTESALDAAREDLTAAEAAAASLRESKARFGLFEDASGKPRWRLRHRNGNVLADSGEGYASRSNAVEAVTRVKANAPGAETVEK
;
A
#
# COMPACT_ATOMS: atom_id res chain seq x y z
N MET A 1 10.58 1.92 3.49
CA MET A 1 11.86 2.36 4.10
C MET A 1 12.34 1.21 4.98
N ARG A 2 13.26 0.38 4.48
CA ARG A 2 13.69 -0.86 5.14
C ARG A 2 14.80 -0.50 6.12
N THR A 3 14.54 -0.64 7.41
CA THR A 3 15.54 -0.40 8.46
C THR A 3 16.51 -1.59 8.50
N ASP A 4 17.64 -1.46 7.81
CA ASP A 4 18.79 -2.34 7.98
C ASP A 4 19.37 -2.14 9.39
N ASN A 5 18.91 -2.97 10.32
CA ASN A 5 19.55 -3.13 11.62
C ASN A 5 20.86 -3.90 11.40
N LYS A 6 21.95 -3.17 11.15
CA LYS A 6 23.31 -3.72 11.19
C LYS A 6 23.58 -4.22 12.60
N SER A 7 23.44 -5.51 12.82
CA SER A 7 24.06 -6.22 13.93
C SER A 7 25.59 -6.14 13.76
N GLY A 8 26.15 -5.05 14.25
CA GLY A 8 27.59 -4.85 14.36
C GLY A 8 28.17 -5.80 15.39
N GLY A 9 28.95 -6.76 14.91
CA GLY A 9 29.79 -7.64 15.71
C GLY A 9 30.23 -8.80 14.83
N ASP A 10 31.49 -8.79 14.39
CA ASP A 10 32.21 -9.88 13.71
C ASP A 10 31.83 -10.24 12.26
N GLY A 11 30.55 -10.27 11.88
CA GLY A 11 30.12 -10.55 10.49
C GLY A 11 30.60 -9.49 9.48
N GLY A 12 30.49 -8.21 9.85
CA GLY A 12 30.78 -7.09 8.95
C GLY A 12 32.27 -6.81 8.66
N LEU A 13 33.20 -7.41 9.41
CA LEU A 13 34.64 -7.35 9.11
C LEU A 13 35.06 -8.51 8.20
N TYR A 14 34.56 -9.73 8.48
CA TYR A 14 34.78 -10.89 7.62
C TYR A 14 34.26 -10.65 6.22
N GLU A 15 33.01 -10.20 6.11
CA GLU A 15 32.36 -9.93 4.81
C GLU A 15 33.07 -8.84 4.01
N ARG A 16 33.61 -7.82 4.71
CA ARG A 16 34.30 -6.69 4.07
C ARG A 16 35.72 -7.03 3.60
N ARG A 17 36.38 -8.03 4.18
CA ARG A 17 37.82 -8.29 3.95
C ARG A 17 38.12 -9.66 3.34
N ILE A 18 37.23 -10.63 3.51
CA ILE A 18 37.46 -12.03 3.14
C ILE A 18 36.41 -12.48 2.10
N GLY A 19 35.12 -12.22 2.35
CA GLY A 19 34.05 -12.51 1.39
C GLY A 19 32.72 -12.83 2.05
N THR A 20 31.68 -13.03 1.24
CA THR A 20 30.34 -13.41 1.69
C THR A 20 30.34 -14.85 2.23
N PRO A 21 29.96 -15.09 3.49
CA PRO A 21 29.93 -16.43 4.05
C PRO A 21 28.90 -17.31 3.35
N THR A 22 29.25 -18.56 3.13
CA THR A 22 28.40 -19.58 2.50
C THR A 22 27.58 -20.37 3.53
N THR A 23 27.97 -20.34 4.80
CA THR A 23 27.27 -20.98 5.92
C THR A 23 27.23 -20.05 7.12
N ASN A 24 26.16 -20.12 7.92
CA ASN A 24 25.94 -19.25 9.09
C ASN A 24 27.09 -19.28 10.10
N ASP A 25 27.76 -20.43 10.24
CA ASP A 25 28.82 -20.62 11.24
C ASP A 25 30.24 -20.39 10.69
N GLU A 26 30.39 -20.12 9.38
CA GLU A 26 31.70 -19.97 8.72
C GLU A 26 32.56 -18.87 9.36
N VAL A 27 31.93 -17.74 9.70
CA VAL A 27 32.58 -16.58 10.32
C VAL A 27 33.07 -16.92 11.73
N ASN A 28 32.25 -17.61 12.51
CA ASN A 28 32.60 -18.02 13.87
C ASN A 28 33.74 -19.05 13.85
N GLY A 29 33.68 -20.02 12.92
CA GLY A 29 34.75 -21.00 12.71
C GLY A 29 36.08 -20.35 12.34
N TYR A 30 36.07 -19.32 11.48
CA TYR A 30 37.26 -18.56 11.11
C TYR A 30 37.92 -17.86 12.31
N TRP A 31 37.13 -17.13 13.11
CA TRP A 31 37.66 -16.45 14.29
C TRP A 31 38.15 -17.43 15.35
N LEU A 32 37.45 -18.56 15.54
CA LEU A 32 37.85 -19.60 16.47
C LEU A 32 39.17 -20.29 16.06
N PHE A 33 39.35 -20.54 14.76
CA PHE A 33 40.60 -21.05 14.20
C PHE A 33 41.75 -20.07 14.47
N GLY A 34 41.55 -18.79 14.15
CA GLY A 34 42.53 -17.74 14.41
C GLY A 34 42.89 -17.61 15.90
N PHE A 35 41.89 -17.68 16.77
CA PHE A 35 42.07 -17.71 18.23
C PHE A 35 42.92 -18.90 18.67
N GLY A 36 42.62 -20.11 18.18
CA GLY A 36 43.40 -21.31 18.52
C GLY A 36 44.86 -21.21 18.09
N VAL A 37 45.15 -20.66 16.90
CA VAL A 37 46.52 -20.41 16.43
C VAL A 37 47.24 -19.41 17.34
N LEU A 38 46.60 -18.29 17.68
CA LEU A 38 47.18 -17.28 18.57
C LEU A 38 47.44 -17.84 19.97
N LEU A 39 46.52 -18.65 20.50
CA LEU A 39 46.64 -19.32 21.78
C LEU A 39 47.85 -20.26 21.81
N GLY A 40 48.04 -21.03 20.74
CA GLY A 40 49.20 -21.92 20.59
C GLY A 40 50.52 -21.16 20.53
N LEU A 41 50.57 -20.08 19.73
CA LEU A 41 51.76 -19.21 19.66
C LEU A 41 52.09 -18.57 21.02
N ALA A 42 51.07 -18.12 21.76
CA ALA A 42 51.26 -17.60 23.11
C ALA A 42 51.82 -18.67 24.06
N GLY A 43 51.30 -19.90 24.01
CA GLY A 43 51.83 -21.02 24.80
C GLY A 43 53.30 -21.33 24.49
N VAL A 44 53.66 -21.35 23.20
CA VAL A 44 55.04 -21.54 22.75
C VAL A 44 55.95 -20.39 23.23
N ALA A 45 55.49 -19.14 23.13
CA ALA A 45 56.24 -17.99 23.61
C ALA A 45 56.51 -18.08 25.13
N VAL A 46 55.49 -18.40 25.93
CA VAL A 46 55.65 -18.62 27.38
C VAL A 46 56.64 -19.75 27.66
N PHE A 47 56.58 -20.84 26.91
CA PHE A 47 57.52 -21.96 27.06
C PHE A 47 58.98 -21.54 26.83
N PHE A 48 59.26 -20.72 25.81
CA PHE A 48 60.62 -20.26 25.49
C PHE A 48 61.13 -19.18 26.45
N LEU A 49 60.24 -18.35 26.98
CA LEU A 49 60.59 -17.25 27.88
C LEU A 49 60.72 -17.66 29.35
N THR A 50 60.49 -18.94 29.67
CA THR A 50 60.44 -19.41 31.06
C THR A 50 61.43 -20.55 31.32
N ASP A 51 62.11 -20.48 32.46
CA ASP A 51 62.98 -21.53 32.96
C ASP A 51 62.26 -22.88 33.12
N SER A 52 63.02 -23.96 32.95
CA SER A 52 62.54 -25.33 33.11
C SER A 52 62.06 -25.59 34.55
N ALA A 53 61.07 -26.48 34.69
CA ALA A 53 60.52 -26.89 35.98
C ALA A 53 59.89 -25.76 36.83
N THR A 54 59.38 -24.71 36.18
CA THR A 54 58.63 -23.63 36.83
C THR A 54 57.12 -23.73 36.56
N THR A 55 56.31 -23.18 37.46
CA THR A 55 54.85 -23.09 37.30
C THR A 55 54.45 -22.33 36.04
N THR A 56 55.15 -21.24 35.74
CA THR A 56 54.88 -20.40 34.55
C THR A 56 55.07 -21.19 33.25
N ARG A 57 56.05 -22.10 33.20
CA ARG A 57 56.23 -22.99 32.04
C ARG A 57 55.10 -24.01 31.90
N GLY A 58 54.52 -24.45 33.02
CA GLY A 58 53.29 -25.25 33.07
C GLY A 58 52.12 -24.58 32.37
N ILE A 59 51.95 -23.28 32.56
CA ILE A 59 50.92 -22.47 31.88
C ILE A 59 51.19 -22.45 30.36
N GLY A 60 52.46 -22.35 29.95
CA GLY A 60 52.84 -22.45 28.53
C GLY A 60 52.40 -23.77 27.88
N TYR A 61 52.60 -24.90 28.56
CA TYR A 61 52.12 -26.21 28.09
C TYR A 61 50.60 -26.28 28.02
N ALA A 62 49.88 -25.73 28.99
CA ALA A 62 48.42 -25.72 29.00
C ALA A 62 47.85 -24.89 27.84
N LEU A 63 48.39 -23.70 27.58
CA LEU A 63 48.01 -22.86 26.44
C LEU A 63 48.30 -23.56 25.10
N ALA A 64 49.47 -24.18 24.97
CA ALA A 64 49.83 -24.96 23.79
C ALA A 64 48.91 -26.18 23.59
N ALA A 65 48.48 -26.83 24.67
CA ALA A 65 47.56 -27.98 24.63
C ALA A 65 46.10 -27.58 24.35
N LEU A 66 45.69 -26.33 24.63
CA LEU A 66 44.36 -25.84 24.24
C LEU A 66 44.26 -25.49 22.76
N ALA A 67 45.37 -25.22 22.08
CA ALA A 67 45.35 -24.80 20.69
C ALA A 67 44.75 -25.84 19.72
N PRO A 68 45.12 -27.14 19.75
CA PRO A 68 44.60 -28.12 18.79
C PRO A 68 43.08 -28.28 18.83
N PRO A 69 42.39 -28.39 19.99
CA PRO A 69 40.93 -28.43 20.04
C PRO A 69 40.26 -27.23 19.39
N PHE A 70 40.74 -26.00 19.65
CA PHE A 70 40.16 -24.79 19.06
C PHE A 70 40.44 -24.66 17.55
N ILE A 71 41.64 -25.04 17.10
CA ILE A 71 41.99 -25.08 15.68
C ILE A 71 41.12 -26.10 14.94
N MET A 72 41.01 -27.31 15.49
CA MET A 72 40.21 -28.38 14.89
C MET A 72 38.72 -28.01 14.88
N LEU A 73 38.18 -27.50 15.98
CA LEU A 73 36.78 -27.07 16.04
C LEU A 73 36.49 -25.92 15.06
N GLY A 74 37.38 -24.93 14.98
CA GLY A 74 37.27 -23.83 14.02
C GLY A 74 37.27 -24.32 12.57
N ALA A 75 38.11 -25.31 12.24
CA ALA A 75 38.13 -25.94 10.91
C ALA A 75 36.87 -26.77 10.64
N VAL A 76 36.41 -27.53 11.62
CA VAL A 76 35.20 -28.37 11.56
C VAL A 76 33.96 -27.51 11.31
N ILE A 77 33.77 -26.44 12.08
CA ILE A 77 32.63 -25.52 11.95
C ILE A 77 32.60 -24.81 10.59
N ARG A 78 33.75 -24.68 9.92
CA ARG A 78 33.84 -24.05 8.60
C ARG A 78 33.30 -24.93 7.48
N PHE A 79 33.22 -26.25 7.69
CA PHE A 79 32.52 -27.12 6.78
C PHE A 79 31.01 -26.98 6.99
N PRO A 80 30.18 -27.17 5.94
CA PRO A 80 28.73 -27.18 6.04
C PRO A 80 28.25 -28.47 6.74
N LEU A 81 28.59 -28.61 8.03
CA LEU A 81 28.27 -29.77 8.83
C LEU A 81 26.87 -29.66 9.41
N ARG A 82 26.20 -30.82 9.54
CA ARG A 82 24.94 -30.92 10.26
C ARG A 82 25.12 -30.55 11.72
N ARG A 83 24.04 -30.14 12.37
CA ARG A 83 23.99 -29.83 13.81
C ARG A 83 24.65 -30.93 14.65
N THR A 84 24.45 -32.20 14.31
CA THR A 84 25.06 -33.35 15.00
C THR A 84 26.59 -33.32 14.95
N GLY A 85 27.18 -32.96 13.80
CA GLY A 85 28.64 -32.81 13.67
C GLY A 85 29.15 -31.65 14.52
N THR A 86 28.44 -30.52 14.51
CA THR A 86 28.79 -29.36 15.33
C THR A 86 28.70 -29.67 16.83
N TYR A 87 27.65 -30.36 17.30
CA TYR A 87 27.53 -30.80 18.69
C TYR A 87 28.62 -31.78 19.09
N LEU A 88 28.98 -32.72 18.21
CA LEU A 88 30.06 -33.68 18.48
C LEU A 88 31.42 -32.98 18.56
N GLY A 89 31.65 -31.95 17.72
CA GLY A 89 32.83 -31.09 17.79
C GLY A 89 32.89 -30.28 19.11
N TYR A 90 31.78 -29.68 19.54
CA TYR A 90 31.71 -28.98 20.82
C TYR A 90 31.93 -29.92 22.01
N LEU A 91 31.34 -31.12 21.98
CA LEU A 91 31.54 -32.15 23.00
C LEU A 91 33.01 -32.57 23.08
N GLY A 92 33.64 -32.87 21.94
CA GLY A 92 35.05 -33.21 21.89
C GLY A 92 35.95 -32.08 22.42
N THR A 93 35.63 -30.83 22.09
CA THR A 93 36.36 -29.65 22.60
C THR A 93 36.20 -29.51 24.11
N ALA A 94 34.99 -29.67 24.66
CA ALA A 94 34.75 -29.61 26.09
C ALA A 94 35.52 -30.72 26.83
N VAL A 95 35.56 -31.93 26.29
CA VAL A 95 36.34 -33.06 26.83
C VAL A 95 37.84 -32.76 26.82
N SER A 96 38.37 -32.21 25.72
CA SER A 96 39.79 -31.83 25.64
C SER A 96 40.14 -30.69 26.61
N VAL A 97 39.30 -29.66 26.73
CA VAL A 97 39.50 -28.56 27.70
C VAL A 97 39.48 -29.09 29.12
N LEU A 98 38.55 -29.99 29.45
CA LEU A 98 38.51 -30.64 30.76
C LEU A 98 39.81 -31.41 31.05
N GLY A 99 40.35 -32.13 30.06
CA GLY A 99 41.65 -32.78 30.15
C GLY A 99 42.78 -31.80 30.46
N VAL A 100 42.81 -30.63 29.81
CA VAL A 100 43.84 -29.60 30.07
C VAL A 100 43.67 -28.96 31.45
N VAL A 101 42.44 -28.66 31.88
CA VAL A 101 42.18 -28.12 33.22
C VAL A 101 42.59 -29.12 34.29
N TRP A 102 42.29 -30.39 34.09
CA TRP A 102 42.70 -31.46 34.99
C TRP A 102 44.23 -31.62 35.02
N PHE A 103 44.88 -31.54 33.86
CA PHE A 103 46.34 -31.51 33.76
C PHE A 103 46.94 -30.38 34.61
N VAL A 104 46.45 -29.14 34.48
CA VAL A 104 46.95 -27.99 35.24
C VAL A 104 46.76 -28.18 36.74
N ASN A 105 45.62 -28.72 37.16
CA ASN A 105 45.33 -28.94 38.59
C ASN A 105 46.31 -29.92 39.25
N ILE A 106 46.63 -31.03 38.58
CA ILE A 106 47.60 -32.01 39.08
C ILE A 106 49.04 -31.49 38.95
N PHE A 107 49.35 -30.77 37.87
CA PHE A 107 50.70 -30.28 37.58
C PHE A 107 51.25 -29.33 38.67
N LEU A 108 50.38 -28.54 39.29
CA LEU A 108 50.73 -27.62 40.38
C LEU A 108 51.16 -28.32 41.69
N GLY A 109 50.86 -29.62 41.84
CA GLY A 109 51.08 -30.37 43.09
C GLY A 109 52.39 -31.15 43.21
N GLY A 110 53.37 -30.97 42.31
CA GLY A 110 54.65 -31.71 42.33
C GLY A 110 54.63 -33.00 41.51
N TRP A 111 54.31 -32.87 40.23
CA TRP A 111 54.09 -33.97 39.27
C TRP A 111 55.34 -34.80 38.94
N PHE A 112 55.16 -36.11 38.72
CA PHE A 112 56.22 -37.04 38.29
C PHE A 112 56.55 -36.86 36.80
N THR A 113 57.72 -36.29 36.52
CA THR A 113 58.18 -35.89 35.18
C THR A 113 58.54 -37.04 34.22
N THR A 114 58.52 -38.29 34.69
CA THR A 114 59.04 -39.43 33.91
C THR A 114 58.03 -40.04 32.93
N SER A 115 56.73 -40.07 33.26
CA SER A 115 55.73 -40.83 32.45
C SER A 115 54.40 -40.11 32.20
N GLY A 116 54.11 -39.07 32.98
CA GLY A 116 52.81 -38.41 33.00
C GLY A 116 51.61 -39.27 33.39
N ASP A 117 50.43 -38.65 33.47
CA ASP A 117 49.19 -39.33 33.86
C ASP A 117 48.48 -39.87 32.60
N PRO A 118 48.44 -41.20 32.39
CA PRO A 118 47.82 -41.79 31.21
C PRO A 118 46.33 -41.49 31.12
N THR A 119 45.65 -41.26 32.24
CA THR A 119 44.21 -40.95 32.28
C THR A 119 43.93 -39.59 31.66
N VAL A 120 44.72 -38.58 32.03
CA VAL A 120 44.60 -37.22 31.50
C VAL A 120 44.91 -37.18 30.00
N ILE A 121 45.98 -37.87 29.59
CA ILE A 121 46.37 -37.96 28.18
C ILE A 121 45.29 -38.67 27.36
N THR A 122 44.72 -39.77 27.88
CA THR A 122 43.64 -40.51 27.23
C THR A 122 42.39 -39.64 27.10
N LEU A 123 41.99 -38.93 28.16
CA LEU A 123 40.83 -38.04 28.12
C LEU A 123 41.00 -36.93 27.07
N TYR A 124 42.17 -36.28 27.04
CA TYR A 124 42.49 -35.27 26.05
C TYR A 124 42.47 -35.84 24.61
N GLY A 125 43.05 -37.03 24.41
CA GLY A 125 43.06 -37.74 23.13
C GLY A 125 41.66 -38.16 22.65
N VAL A 126 40.79 -38.61 23.56
CA VAL A 126 39.38 -38.90 23.26
C VAL A 126 38.66 -37.64 22.78
N GLY A 127 38.89 -36.50 23.44
CA GLY A 127 38.34 -35.22 23.00
C GLY A 127 38.76 -34.85 21.58
N LEU A 128 40.06 -34.97 21.25
CA LEU A 128 40.56 -34.72 19.90
C LEU A 128 39.99 -35.69 18.86
N LEU A 129 39.86 -36.97 19.22
CA LEU A 129 39.26 -37.98 18.35
C LEU A 129 37.80 -37.65 18.03
N LEU A 130 37.01 -37.21 19.01
CA LEU A 130 35.62 -36.79 18.79
C LEU A 130 35.52 -35.61 17.81
N ILE A 131 36.40 -34.60 17.94
CA ILE A 131 36.44 -33.47 17.01
C ILE A 131 36.84 -33.94 15.60
N GLY A 132 37.82 -34.85 15.50
CA GLY A 132 38.24 -35.42 14.22
C GLY A 132 37.12 -36.22 13.53
N LEU A 133 36.39 -37.04 14.29
CA LEU A 133 35.25 -37.81 13.78
C LEU A 133 34.10 -36.88 13.34
N ALA A 134 33.86 -35.79 14.08
CA ALA A 134 32.89 -34.76 13.70
C ALA A 134 33.21 -34.15 12.33
N GLY A 135 34.48 -33.85 12.05
CA GLY A 135 34.90 -33.25 10.77
C GLY A 135 34.99 -34.23 9.61
N THR A 136 35.28 -35.51 9.87
CA THR A 136 35.59 -36.49 8.81
C THR A 136 34.45 -37.47 8.54
N VAL A 137 33.84 -38.04 9.58
CA VAL A 137 32.88 -39.15 9.45
C VAL A 137 31.45 -38.65 9.35
N VAL A 138 31.08 -37.64 10.14
CA VAL A 138 29.72 -37.09 10.12
C VAL A 138 29.31 -36.61 8.72
N PRO A 139 30.12 -35.83 7.96
CA PRO A 139 29.72 -35.43 6.61
C PRO A 139 29.62 -36.60 5.62
N LEU A 140 30.37 -37.68 5.79
CA LEU A 140 30.27 -38.89 4.94
C LEU A 140 28.98 -39.68 5.18
N LEU A 141 28.47 -39.69 6.41
CA LEU A 141 27.22 -40.38 6.77
C LEU A 141 25.97 -39.52 6.53
N SER A 142 26.17 -38.22 6.31
CA SER A 142 25.12 -37.22 6.18
C SER A 142 24.82 -36.99 4.71
N ASP A 143 23.89 -37.75 4.14
CA ASP A 143 23.54 -37.63 2.72
C ASP A 143 22.99 -36.21 2.40
N PRO A 144 23.66 -35.39 1.58
CA PRO A 144 23.25 -34.01 1.32
C PRO A 144 21.95 -33.92 0.50
N VAL A 145 21.57 -34.99 -0.19
CA VAL A 145 20.51 -34.96 -1.21
C VAL A 145 19.10 -34.98 -0.59
N TYR A 146 18.90 -35.63 0.56
CA TYR A 146 17.54 -35.86 1.09
C TYR A 146 16.88 -34.60 1.69
N GLU A 147 17.67 -33.72 2.31
CA GLU A 147 17.16 -32.47 2.92
C GLU A 147 16.92 -31.36 1.89
N ASP A 148 17.67 -31.35 0.79
CA ASP A 148 17.41 -30.45 -0.33
C ASP A 148 16.07 -30.79 -1.00
N TYR A 149 15.68 -32.07 -1.05
CA TYR A 149 14.36 -32.47 -1.55
C TYR A 149 13.22 -32.02 -0.63
N GLU A 150 13.34 -32.18 0.69
CA GLU A 150 12.29 -31.71 1.62
C GLU A 150 12.18 -30.18 1.59
N ARG A 151 13.30 -29.46 1.59
CA ARG A 151 13.30 -28.00 1.48
C ARG A 151 12.70 -27.51 0.16
N MET A 152 13.11 -28.09 -0.97
CA MET A 152 12.53 -27.76 -2.28
C MET A 152 11.05 -28.08 -2.33
N ARG A 153 10.61 -29.18 -1.71
CA ARG A 153 9.19 -29.54 -1.65
C ARG A 153 8.40 -28.52 -0.83
N ASP A 154 8.92 -28.11 0.32
CA ASP A 154 8.26 -27.15 1.20
C ASP A 154 8.25 -25.74 0.57
N GLU A 155 9.32 -25.34 -0.10
CA GLU A 155 9.38 -24.10 -0.90
C GLU A 155 8.39 -24.12 -2.06
N THR A 156 8.27 -25.26 -2.76
CA THR A 156 7.30 -25.41 -3.86
C THR A 156 5.86 -25.40 -3.33
N ALA A 157 5.61 -26.03 -2.18
CA ALA A 157 4.31 -26.02 -1.52
C ALA A 157 3.93 -24.61 -1.06
N ALA A 158 4.88 -23.86 -0.47
CA ALA A 158 4.68 -22.48 -0.08
C ALA A 158 4.44 -21.56 -1.29
N ALA A 159 5.20 -21.73 -2.37
CA ALA A 159 5.00 -20.97 -3.61
C ALA A 159 3.64 -21.26 -4.25
N THR A 160 3.18 -22.51 -4.19
CA THR A 160 1.85 -22.90 -4.69
C THR A 160 0.75 -22.25 -3.85
N ALA A 161 0.84 -22.33 -2.53
CA ALA A 161 -0.12 -21.70 -1.62
C ALA A 161 -0.21 -20.17 -1.82
N ALA A 162 0.93 -19.49 -1.98
CA ALA A 162 0.95 -18.06 -2.26
C ALA A 162 0.32 -17.71 -3.63
N THR A 163 0.47 -18.60 -4.62
CA THR A 163 -0.16 -18.44 -5.94
C THR A 163 -1.68 -18.62 -5.85
N GLU A 164 -2.15 -19.61 -5.09
CA GLU A 164 -3.57 -19.83 -4.83
C GLU A 164 -4.21 -18.63 -4.13
N GLU A 165 -3.59 -18.11 -3.07
CA GLU A 165 -4.03 -16.91 -2.35
C GLU A 165 -4.13 -15.70 -3.29
N THR A 166 -3.10 -15.45 -4.10
CA THR A 166 -3.11 -14.36 -5.09
C THR A 166 -4.22 -14.54 -6.13
N THR A 167 -4.50 -15.78 -6.51
CA THR A 167 -5.54 -16.09 -7.50
C THR A 167 -6.95 -15.85 -6.93
N GLU A 168 -7.16 -16.16 -5.64
CA GLU A 168 -8.42 -15.89 -4.93
C GLU A 168 -8.65 -14.37 -4.74
N GLU A 169 -7.61 -13.61 -4.39
CA GLU A 169 -7.66 -12.15 -4.33
C GLU A 169 -7.99 -11.53 -5.71
N LEU A 170 -7.39 -12.06 -6.78
CA LEU A 170 -7.71 -11.64 -8.15
C LEU A 170 -9.14 -11.98 -8.57
N ALA A 171 -9.70 -13.10 -8.12
CA ALA A 171 -11.08 -13.46 -8.40
C ALA A 171 -12.04 -12.47 -7.71
N THR A 172 -11.77 -12.13 -6.46
CA THR A 172 -12.57 -11.17 -5.67
C THR A 172 -12.53 -9.78 -6.29
N THR A 173 -11.35 -9.26 -6.59
CA THR A 173 -11.20 -7.93 -7.23
C THR A 173 -11.87 -7.85 -8.60
N ARG A 174 -11.91 -8.95 -9.35
CA ARG A 174 -12.63 -9.03 -10.63
C ARG A 174 -14.15 -8.96 -10.44
N GLU A 175 -14.68 -9.60 -9.41
CA GLU A 175 -16.10 -9.54 -9.07
C GLU A 175 -16.50 -8.14 -8.62
N GLU A 176 -15.69 -7.49 -7.78
CA GLU A 176 -15.88 -6.09 -7.39
C GLU A 176 -15.89 -5.15 -8.60
N LEU A 177 -14.95 -5.33 -9.54
CA LEU A 177 -14.89 -4.54 -10.76
C LEU A 177 -16.16 -4.72 -11.62
N ALA A 178 -16.64 -5.95 -11.78
CA ALA A 178 -17.86 -6.23 -12.54
C ALA A 178 -19.09 -5.59 -11.88
N ALA A 179 -19.16 -5.58 -10.54
CA ALA A 179 -20.21 -4.87 -9.82
C ALA A 179 -20.14 -3.35 -10.04
N MET A 180 -18.94 -2.75 -9.94
CA MET A 180 -18.76 -1.31 -10.20
C MET A 180 -19.08 -0.92 -11.65
N GLU A 181 -18.75 -1.75 -12.62
CA GLU A 181 -19.12 -1.53 -14.03
C GLU A 181 -20.64 -1.52 -14.21
N SER A 182 -21.35 -2.44 -13.56
CA SER A 182 -22.83 -2.47 -13.59
C SER A 182 -23.45 -1.25 -12.91
N GLU A 183 -22.88 -0.77 -11.80
CA GLU A 183 -23.32 0.46 -11.14
C GLU A 183 -23.09 1.68 -12.03
N LEU A 184 -21.96 1.74 -12.74
CA LEU A 184 -21.64 2.84 -13.66
C LEU A 184 -22.61 2.89 -14.85
N ASP A 185 -22.99 1.74 -15.40
CA ASP A 185 -23.95 1.69 -16.51
C ASP A 185 -25.35 2.12 -16.06
N THR A 186 -25.77 1.72 -14.86
CA THR A 186 -27.03 2.22 -14.25
C THR A 186 -26.98 3.74 -14.07
N ALA A 187 -25.90 4.27 -13.51
CA ALA A 187 -25.74 5.70 -13.29
C ALA A 187 -25.72 6.51 -14.59
N ARG A 188 -25.19 5.93 -15.69
CA ARG A 188 -25.24 6.56 -17.02
C ARG A 188 -26.66 6.61 -17.58
N GLU A 189 -27.45 5.57 -17.37
CA GLU A 189 -28.85 5.54 -17.79
C GLU A 189 -29.67 6.59 -17.04
N GLU A 190 -29.53 6.67 -15.71
CA GLU A 190 -30.16 7.71 -14.88
C GLU A 190 -29.75 9.14 -15.30
N LEU A 191 -28.48 9.34 -15.65
CA LEU A 191 -27.99 10.63 -16.15
C LEU A 191 -28.66 10.99 -17.48
N SER A 192 -28.76 10.04 -18.41
CA SER A 192 -29.42 10.26 -19.70
C SER A 192 -30.91 10.61 -19.54
N GLU A 193 -31.60 9.97 -18.59
CA GLU A 193 -33.00 10.28 -18.28
C GLU A 193 -33.12 11.70 -17.70
N THR A 194 -32.24 12.07 -16.77
CA THR A 194 -32.19 13.40 -16.18
C THR A 194 -31.90 14.49 -17.22
N GLU A 195 -30.98 14.24 -18.15
CA GLU A 195 -30.68 15.17 -19.26
C GLU A 195 -31.91 15.37 -20.17
N ALA A 196 -32.66 14.31 -20.48
CA ALA A 196 -33.88 14.41 -21.28
C ALA A 196 -35.01 15.17 -20.55
N GLU A 197 -35.14 14.97 -19.24
CA GLU A 197 -36.09 15.72 -18.40
C GLU A 197 -35.72 17.21 -18.34
N LEU A 198 -34.41 17.51 -18.26
CA LEU A 198 -33.90 18.88 -18.29
C LEU A 198 -34.20 19.56 -19.63
N GLU A 199 -33.94 18.90 -20.76
CA GLU A 199 -34.26 19.44 -22.09
C GLU A 199 -35.76 19.75 -22.23
N THR A 200 -36.61 18.86 -21.71
CA THR A 200 -38.06 19.07 -21.69
C THR A 200 -38.44 20.28 -20.83
N THR A 201 -37.80 20.42 -19.66
CA THR A 201 -38.03 21.54 -18.73
C THR A 201 -37.56 22.86 -19.31
N GLU A 202 -36.41 22.89 -19.98
CA GLU A 202 -35.88 24.07 -20.66
C GLU A 202 -36.82 24.51 -21.80
N SER A 203 -37.29 23.57 -22.61
CA SER A 203 -38.27 23.84 -23.68
C SER A 203 -39.58 24.42 -23.12
N ALA A 204 -40.09 23.86 -22.02
CA ALA A 204 -41.28 24.39 -21.34
C ALA A 204 -41.05 25.80 -20.76
N LEU A 205 -39.85 26.07 -20.24
CA LEU A 205 -39.48 27.38 -19.72
C LEU A 205 -39.39 28.43 -20.82
N ASP A 206 -38.85 28.08 -21.99
CA ASP A 206 -38.78 28.97 -23.14
C ASP A 206 -40.18 29.29 -23.69
N ALA A 207 -41.06 28.30 -23.80
CA ALA A 207 -42.46 28.54 -24.14
C ALA A 207 -43.17 29.47 -23.15
N ALA A 208 -42.96 29.27 -21.83
CA ALA A 208 -43.52 30.12 -20.80
C ALA A 208 -42.96 31.56 -20.85
N ARG A 209 -41.68 31.72 -21.23
CA ARG A 209 -41.07 33.05 -21.47
C ARG A 209 -41.70 33.74 -22.67
N GLU A 210 -41.92 33.03 -23.78
CA GLU A 210 -42.62 33.56 -24.94
C GLU A 210 -44.02 34.04 -24.58
N ASP A 211 -44.79 33.21 -23.86
CA ASP A 211 -46.13 33.56 -23.37
C ASP A 211 -46.11 34.80 -22.48
N LEU A 212 -45.11 34.92 -21.59
CA LEU A 212 -44.94 36.10 -20.74
C LEU A 212 -44.67 37.35 -21.58
N THR A 213 -43.77 37.28 -22.55
CA THR A 213 -43.46 38.43 -23.43
C THR A 213 -44.68 38.86 -24.24
N ALA A 214 -45.49 37.90 -24.74
CA ALA A 214 -46.73 38.19 -25.43
C ALA A 214 -47.77 38.84 -24.51
N ALA A 215 -47.90 38.35 -23.28
CA ALA A 215 -48.79 38.94 -22.27
C ALA A 215 -48.36 40.37 -21.88
N GLU A 216 -47.05 40.61 -21.74
CA GLU A 216 -46.49 41.94 -21.47
C GLU A 216 -46.76 42.91 -22.63
N ALA A 217 -46.55 42.47 -23.87
CA ALA A 217 -46.87 43.26 -25.06
C ALA A 217 -48.38 43.58 -25.16
N ALA A 218 -49.24 42.59 -24.90
CA ALA A 218 -50.69 42.80 -24.84
C ALA A 218 -51.06 43.82 -23.74
N ALA A 219 -50.47 43.69 -22.55
CA ALA A 219 -50.68 44.64 -21.46
C ALA A 219 -50.15 46.05 -21.79
N ALA A 220 -49.03 46.16 -22.50
CA ALA A 220 -48.49 47.44 -22.98
C ALA A 220 -49.42 48.10 -24.01
N SER A 221 -49.95 47.36 -24.99
CA SER A 221 -50.92 47.89 -25.96
C SER A 221 -52.22 48.38 -25.30
N LEU A 222 -52.70 47.65 -24.28
CA LEU A 222 -53.84 48.08 -23.47
C LEU A 222 -53.55 49.37 -22.69
N ARG A 223 -52.32 49.54 -22.18
CA ARG A 223 -51.88 50.80 -21.52
C ARG A 223 -51.71 51.95 -22.51
N GLU A 224 -51.26 51.68 -23.73
CA GLU A 224 -51.11 52.68 -24.79
C GLU A 224 -52.46 53.18 -25.29
N SER A 225 -53.47 52.30 -25.39
CA SER A 225 -54.83 52.68 -25.77
C SER A 225 -55.41 53.75 -24.84
N LYS A 226 -55.32 55.01 -25.24
CA LYS A 226 -55.71 56.16 -24.41
C LYS A 226 -57.21 56.41 -24.37
N ALA A 227 -58.02 55.70 -25.16
CA ALA A 227 -59.46 55.89 -25.23
C ALA A 227 -60.23 54.57 -25.40
N ARG A 228 -61.47 54.51 -24.88
CA ARG A 228 -62.35 53.33 -24.91
C ARG A 228 -63.75 53.70 -25.39
N PHE A 229 -64.32 52.88 -26.27
CA PHE A 229 -65.73 52.96 -26.64
C PHE A 229 -66.60 52.41 -25.51
N GLY A 230 -67.53 53.21 -25.01
CA GLY A 230 -68.58 52.78 -24.09
C GLY A 230 -69.94 52.81 -24.79
N LEU A 231 -70.71 51.73 -24.64
CA LEU A 231 -72.11 51.71 -25.05
C LEU A 231 -72.98 52.11 -23.87
N PHE A 232 -73.98 52.94 -24.12
CA PHE A 232 -74.96 53.37 -23.13
C PHE A 232 -76.31 53.55 -23.81
N GLU A 233 -77.39 53.54 -23.04
CA GLU A 233 -78.72 53.86 -23.53
C GLU A 233 -79.04 55.32 -23.22
N ASP A 234 -79.59 56.03 -24.20
CA ASP A 234 -80.05 57.40 -23.99
C ASP A 234 -81.39 57.44 -23.24
N ALA A 235 -81.85 58.64 -22.85
CA ALA A 235 -83.10 58.82 -22.12
C ALA A 235 -84.34 58.34 -22.90
N SER A 236 -84.22 58.08 -24.19
CA SER A 236 -85.28 57.53 -25.05
C SER A 236 -85.18 56.00 -25.21
N GLY A 237 -84.30 55.34 -24.45
CA GLY A 237 -84.07 53.89 -24.50
C GLY A 237 -83.32 53.43 -25.75
N LYS A 238 -82.72 54.34 -26.52
CA LYS A 238 -81.98 53.98 -27.73
C LYS A 238 -80.50 53.76 -27.40
N PRO A 239 -79.91 52.64 -27.83
CA PRO A 239 -78.48 52.39 -27.65
C PRO A 239 -77.64 53.38 -28.47
N ARG A 240 -76.63 53.96 -27.81
CA ARG A 240 -75.62 54.88 -28.34
C ARG A 240 -74.22 54.43 -27.96
N TRP A 241 -73.22 54.97 -28.63
CA TRP A 241 -71.82 54.76 -28.27
C TRP A 241 -71.10 56.10 -28.10
N ARG A 242 -70.10 56.12 -27.22
CA ARG A 242 -69.17 57.24 -27.09
C ARG A 242 -67.75 56.75 -26.88
N LEU A 243 -66.78 57.45 -27.48
CA LEU A 243 -65.36 57.23 -27.24
C LEU A 243 -64.89 58.15 -26.12
N ARG A 244 -64.43 57.57 -25.01
CA ARG A 244 -63.89 58.34 -23.88
C ARG A 244 -62.40 58.16 -23.76
N HIS A 245 -61.67 59.25 -23.65
CA HIS A 245 -60.26 59.25 -23.29
C HIS A 245 -60.08 58.94 -21.81
N ARG A 246 -58.90 58.43 -21.42
CA ARG A 246 -58.57 58.06 -20.04
C ARG A 246 -58.62 59.22 -19.05
N ASN A 247 -58.56 60.46 -19.51
CA ASN A 247 -58.74 61.66 -18.67
C ASN A 247 -60.22 61.99 -18.40
N GLY A 248 -61.16 61.13 -18.85
CA GLY A 248 -62.60 61.29 -18.65
C GLY A 248 -63.32 62.04 -19.77
N ASN A 249 -62.58 62.72 -20.65
CA ASN A 249 -63.13 63.50 -21.77
C ASN A 249 -63.67 62.60 -22.86
N VAL A 250 -64.59 63.15 -23.65
CA VAL A 250 -65.31 62.42 -24.68
C VAL A 250 -64.76 62.92 -26.00
N LEU A 251 -64.15 62.02 -26.77
CA LEU A 251 -63.48 62.35 -28.01
C LEU A 251 -64.42 62.26 -29.22
N ALA A 252 -65.37 61.33 -29.17
CA ALA A 252 -66.37 61.12 -30.22
C ALA A 252 -67.65 60.53 -29.63
N ASP A 253 -68.77 60.74 -30.31
CA ASP A 253 -70.08 60.16 -30.00
C ASP A 253 -70.71 59.64 -31.30
N SER A 254 -71.62 58.67 -31.17
CA SER A 254 -72.48 58.17 -32.24
C SER A 254 -73.22 59.27 -33.02
N GLY A 255 -73.57 60.38 -32.37
CA GLY A 255 -74.43 61.43 -32.95
C GLY A 255 -75.90 61.01 -33.07
N GLU A 256 -76.16 59.75 -33.43
CA GLU A 256 -77.47 59.12 -33.59
C GLU A 256 -77.74 58.00 -32.57
N GLY A 257 -79.01 57.66 -32.34
CA GLY A 257 -79.43 56.52 -31.52
C GLY A 257 -79.85 55.34 -32.39
N TYR A 258 -79.32 54.15 -32.10
CA TYR A 258 -79.55 52.94 -32.90
C TYR A 258 -80.80 52.17 -32.48
N ALA A 259 -81.32 51.32 -33.36
CA ALA A 259 -82.51 50.50 -33.12
C ALA A 259 -82.24 49.29 -32.19
N SER A 260 -80.98 48.86 -32.07
CA SER A 260 -80.60 47.72 -31.23
C SER A 260 -79.15 47.87 -30.76
N ARG A 261 -78.83 47.19 -29.65
CA ARG A 261 -77.46 47.18 -29.12
C ARG A 261 -76.47 46.58 -30.12
N SER A 262 -76.88 45.57 -30.88
CA SER A 262 -76.07 44.95 -31.93
C SER A 262 -75.70 45.95 -33.02
N ASN A 263 -76.64 46.78 -33.45
CA ASN A 263 -76.39 47.81 -34.46
C ASN A 263 -75.39 48.88 -33.95
N ALA A 264 -75.48 49.24 -32.68
CA ALA A 264 -74.51 50.16 -32.06
C ALA A 264 -73.10 49.57 -31.99
N VAL A 265 -72.96 48.26 -31.72
CA VAL A 265 -71.66 47.57 -31.76
C VAL A 265 -71.11 47.53 -33.18
N GLU A 266 -71.96 47.20 -34.16
CA GLU A 266 -71.55 47.16 -35.57
C GLU A 266 -71.10 48.54 -36.07
N ALA A 267 -71.78 49.61 -35.66
CA ALA A 267 -71.38 50.97 -35.94
C ALA A 267 -69.99 51.29 -35.36
N VAL A 268 -69.71 50.92 -34.11
CA VAL A 268 -68.37 51.07 -33.51
C VAL A 268 -67.32 50.29 -34.31
N THR A 269 -67.63 49.07 -34.75
CA THR A 269 -66.73 48.26 -35.57
C THR A 269 -66.42 48.95 -36.90
N ARG A 270 -67.42 49.52 -37.57
CA ARG A 270 -67.24 50.29 -38.81
C ARG A 270 -66.41 51.55 -38.58
N VAL A 271 -66.63 52.27 -37.48
CA VAL A 271 -65.82 53.46 -37.13
C VAL A 271 -64.38 53.06 -36.88
N LYS A 272 -64.10 51.99 -36.14
CA LYS A 272 -62.74 51.49 -35.93
C LYS A 272 -62.02 51.10 -37.22
N ALA A 273 -62.75 50.53 -38.18
CA ALA A 273 -62.18 50.10 -39.45
C ALA A 273 -61.88 51.27 -40.40
N ASN A 274 -62.75 52.30 -40.42
CA ASN A 274 -62.67 53.35 -41.43
C ASN A 274 -62.05 54.67 -40.91
N ALA A 275 -62.13 54.96 -39.62
CA ALA A 275 -61.66 56.24 -39.08
C ALA A 275 -60.13 56.47 -39.15
N PRO A 276 -59.24 55.46 -38.96
CA PRO A 276 -57.78 55.70 -38.97
C PRO A 276 -57.22 56.24 -40.28
N GLY A 277 -57.93 56.09 -41.40
CA GLY A 277 -57.52 56.58 -42.72
C GLY A 277 -58.52 57.52 -43.38
N ALA A 278 -59.54 57.99 -42.64
CA ALA A 278 -60.55 58.89 -43.19
C ALA A 278 -59.98 60.31 -43.37
N GLU A 279 -60.21 60.90 -44.55
CA GLU A 279 -59.81 62.27 -44.85
C GLU A 279 -60.70 63.26 -44.09
N THR A 280 -60.08 64.26 -43.45
CA THR A 280 -60.77 65.35 -42.80
C THR A 280 -61.08 66.45 -43.82
N VAL A 281 -62.36 66.73 -44.03
CA VAL A 281 -62.81 67.82 -44.92
C VAL A 281 -63.35 68.96 -44.07
N GLU A 282 -62.71 70.12 -44.11
CA GLU A 282 -63.25 71.36 -43.54
C GLU A 282 -64.34 71.91 -44.47
N LYS A 283 -65.50 72.27 -43.90
CA LYS A 283 -66.62 72.86 -44.62
C LYS A 283 -66.80 74.33 -44.24
#